data_AF-A0A8C4RS64-F1
#
_entry.id   AF-A0A8C4RS64-F1
#
_cell.length_a   1.000
_cell.length_b   1.000
_cell.length_c   1.000
_cell.angle_alpha   90.00
_cell.angle_beta   90.00
_cell.angle_gamma   90.00
#
_symmetry.space_group_name_H-M   'P 1'
#
loop_
_entity.id
_entity.type
_entity.pdbx_description
1 polymer ?
#
loop_
_entity_poly.entity_id
_entity_poly.type
_entity_poly.pdbx_seq_one_letter_code
_entity_poly.pdbx_strand_id
1 'polypeptide(L)'
;KHKEVQREAVDVTSVKKAVTQSVWSVCSECLKERVMCDGEPSGPFDVLLCLKCGFQGCNQSDGQHSVKHFQAAHSEPHCIVISLSTWKVWCHECNEELSTHCNKKALAQMVDFLQKHSAKAPSGSSSKIIKIRGETESSDLIKGRIPVSSTLVPVKGLSNLGNTCFFNAVMQNLAQTHLMNDLITEIKEKGSKLKICPSAETNLDPLVVTLPSPEPLTSAMFLFLHSMKEAGKGPISPKILFNQMCQKAPRFKGYQQQDSQELLHYLLDAMRVEETKRIKAGILKAFNNPTEKTADDDTKRQVKAYGKEGVKMNFVDRIFVGELTNTIMCEECEHISTVKEAFIDLSLPIIEERVRTNSALIVYE
;
A
#
# COMPACT_ATOMS: atom_id res chain seq x y z
N LYS A 1 -40.45 -27.12 -18.52
CA LYS A 1 -39.05 -27.60 -18.34
C LYS A 1 -37.98 -26.49 -18.46
N HIS A 2 -37.13 -26.34 -19.49
CA HIS A 2 -35.96 -25.42 -19.37
C HIS A 2 -36.30 -23.96 -18.94
N LYS A 3 -37.37 -23.35 -19.47
CA LYS A 3 -37.82 -22.00 -19.07
C LYS A 3 -38.34 -21.88 -17.62
N GLU A 4 -38.62 -23.00 -16.99
CA GLU A 4 -39.22 -23.16 -15.65
C GLU A 4 -38.12 -23.37 -14.60
N VAL A 5 -37.19 -24.29 -14.90
CA VAL A 5 -35.91 -24.45 -14.17
C VAL A 5 -35.16 -23.10 -14.08
N GLN A 6 -35.14 -22.33 -15.18
CA GLN A 6 -34.55 -20.99 -15.20
C GLN A 6 -35.30 -19.91 -14.38
N ARG A 7 -36.49 -20.19 -13.84
CA ARG A 7 -37.18 -19.31 -12.88
C ARG A 7 -36.84 -19.70 -11.44
N GLU A 8 -36.75 -20.99 -11.17
CA GLU A 8 -36.46 -21.53 -9.83
C GLU A 8 -34.97 -21.41 -9.45
N ALA A 9 -34.07 -21.41 -10.44
CA ALA A 9 -32.62 -21.26 -10.27
C ALA A 9 -32.14 -19.82 -9.96
N VAL A 10 -33.04 -18.90 -9.62
CA VAL A 10 -32.70 -17.50 -9.26
C VAL A 10 -33.41 -17.10 -7.96
N ASP A 11 -32.66 -16.86 -6.89
CA ASP A 11 -33.18 -16.35 -5.62
C ASP A 11 -32.46 -15.06 -5.21
N VAL A 12 -33.17 -13.94 -5.38
CA VAL A 12 -32.69 -12.59 -5.08
C VAL A 12 -32.42 -12.38 -3.58
N THR A 13 -33.13 -13.08 -2.69
CA THR A 13 -32.98 -12.92 -1.24
C THR A 13 -31.73 -13.63 -0.75
N SER A 14 -31.56 -14.90 -1.16
CA SER A 14 -30.38 -15.70 -0.80
C SER A 14 -29.09 -15.12 -1.37
N VAL A 15 -29.08 -14.71 -2.64
CA VAL A 15 -27.91 -14.05 -3.25
C VAL A 15 -27.56 -12.74 -2.54
N LYS A 16 -28.53 -11.87 -2.24
CA LYS A 16 -28.28 -10.62 -1.50
C LYS A 16 -27.62 -10.89 -0.15
N LYS A 17 -28.15 -11.84 0.62
CA LYS A 17 -27.60 -12.23 1.93
C LYS A 17 -26.16 -12.74 1.80
N ALA A 18 -25.93 -13.71 0.91
CA ALA A 18 -24.60 -14.27 0.67
C ALA A 18 -23.57 -13.22 0.22
N VAL A 19 -23.94 -12.32 -0.70
CA VAL A 19 -23.09 -11.25 -1.21
C VAL A 19 -22.73 -10.21 -0.13
N THR A 20 -23.61 -9.96 0.84
CA THR A 20 -23.30 -9.09 2.00
C THR A 20 -22.48 -9.76 3.10
N GLN A 21 -22.41 -11.10 3.13
CA GLN A 21 -21.77 -11.88 4.20
C GLN A 21 -20.44 -12.53 3.78
N SER A 22 -20.13 -12.56 2.49
CA SER A 22 -18.90 -13.16 1.94
C SER A 22 -17.98 -12.11 1.33
N VAL A 23 -16.69 -12.45 1.18
CA VAL A 23 -15.73 -11.58 0.49
C VAL A 23 -16.11 -11.52 -0.98
N TRP A 24 -16.30 -10.31 -1.51
CA TRP A 24 -16.74 -10.09 -2.88
C TRP A 24 -15.62 -10.40 -3.91
N SER A 25 -15.99 -11.09 -4.98
CA SER A 25 -15.12 -11.40 -6.13
C SER A 25 -13.95 -12.34 -5.80
N VAL A 26 -14.15 -13.29 -4.89
CA VAL A 26 -13.14 -14.29 -4.48
C VAL A 26 -13.76 -15.69 -4.50
N CYS A 27 -13.05 -16.69 -5.04
CA CYS A 27 -13.49 -18.09 -4.99
C CYS A 27 -13.31 -18.67 -3.57
N SER A 28 -14.42 -19.06 -2.94
CA SER A 28 -14.44 -19.55 -1.55
C SER A 28 -13.65 -20.84 -1.35
N GLU A 29 -13.61 -21.73 -2.34
CA GLU A 29 -12.92 -23.03 -2.22
C GLU A 29 -11.42 -22.90 -2.50
N CYS A 30 -10.98 -22.16 -3.51
CA CYS A 30 -9.55 -21.78 -3.68
C CYS A 30 -8.94 -21.18 -2.40
N LEU A 31 -9.70 -20.36 -1.65
CA LEU A 31 -9.27 -19.79 -0.38
C LEU A 31 -9.07 -20.84 0.73
N LYS A 32 -9.88 -21.91 0.73
CA LYS A 32 -9.83 -22.99 1.72
C LYS A 32 -8.79 -24.04 1.38
N GLU A 33 -8.69 -24.43 0.10
CA GLU A 33 -7.87 -25.55 -0.36
C GLU A 33 -6.36 -25.29 -0.26
N ARG A 34 -5.93 -24.02 -0.07
CA ARG A 34 -4.50 -23.61 0.02
C ARG A 34 -3.62 -24.31 -1.01
N VAL A 35 -4.05 -24.34 -2.26
CA VAL A 35 -3.32 -25.02 -3.32
C VAL A 35 -2.02 -24.28 -3.62
N MET A 36 -0.94 -24.75 -3.01
CA MET A 36 0.42 -24.59 -3.52
C MET A 36 0.49 -25.37 -4.84
N CYS A 37 0.16 -24.72 -5.96
CA CYS A 37 0.57 -25.20 -7.28
C CYS A 37 1.88 -24.52 -7.67
N ASP A 38 2.76 -25.27 -8.33
CA ASP A 38 4.10 -24.85 -8.68
C ASP A 38 4.15 -23.56 -9.50
N GLY A 39 5.27 -22.85 -9.38
CA GLY A 39 5.41 -21.45 -9.77
C GLY A 39 5.01 -21.12 -11.21
N GLU A 40 3.95 -20.31 -11.31
CA GLU A 40 3.72 -19.20 -12.25
C GLU A 40 2.38 -18.55 -11.78
N PRO A 41 2.25 -17.22 -11.68
CA PRO A 41 0.98 -16.60 -11.32
C PRO A 41 0.00 -16.69 -12.50
N SER A 42 -0.83 -17.73 -12.51
CA SER A 42 -1.94 -17.85 -13.46
C SER A 42 -2.85 -16.61 -13.36
N GLY A 43 -3.29 -16.13 -14.52
CA GLY A 43 -3.91 -14.81 -14.69
C GLY A 43 -5.23 -14.60 -13.91
N PRO A 44 -5.83 -13.40 -13.99
CA PRO A 44 -6.99 -13.02 -13.19
C PRO A 44 -8.16 -14.00 -13.38
N PHE A 45 -8.38 -14.87 -12.38
CA PHE A 45 -9.41 -15.89 -12.42
C PHE A 45 -10.81 -15.28 -12.56
N ASP A 46 -11.57 -15.70 -13.58
CA ASP A 46 -12.97 -15.33 -13.66
C ASP A 46 -13.77 -16.04 -12.55
N VAL A 47 -14.37 -15.24 -11.67
CA VAL A 47 -15.20 -15.70 -10.56
C VAL A 47 -16.66 -15.63 -10.98
N LEU A 48 -17.31 -16.79 -10.95
CA LEU A 48 -18.71 -16.99 -11.24
C LEU A 48 -19.51 -17.01 -9.93
N LEU A 49 -20.56 -16.20 -9.86
CA LEU A 49 -21.50 -16.14 -8.74
C LEU A 49 -22.78 -16.91 -9.09
N CYS A 50 -23.13 -17.93 -8.30
CA CYS A 50 -24.38 -18.67 -8.42
C CYS A 50 -25.59 -17.78 -8.07
N LEU A 51 -26.56 -17.66 -8.99
CA LEU A 51 -27.74 -16.81 -8.81
C LEU A 51 -28.84 -17.42 -7.93
N LYS A 52 -28.66 -18.65 -7.44
CA LYS A 52 -29.54 -19.31 -6.46
C LYS A 52 -29.07 -19.10 -5.01
N CYS A 53 -27.82 -19.42 -4.71
CA CYS A 53 -27.30 -19.39 -3.33
C CYS A 53 -26.22 -18.33 -3.06
N GLY A 54 -25.71 -17.64 -4.09
CA GLY A 54 -24.62 -16.66 -3.96
C GLY A 54 -23.24 -17.26 -3.70
N PHE A 55 -23.05 -18.56 -3.94
CA PHE A 55 -21.72 -19.18 -3.96
C PHE A 55 -20.83 -18.55 -5.04
N GLN A 56 -19.55 -18.32 -4.72
CA GLN A 56 -18.54 -17.75 -5.62
C GLN A 56 -17.47 -18.81 -5.93
N GLY A 57 -17.37 -19.22 -7.20
CA GLY A 57 -16.45 -20.26 -7.69
C GLY A 57 -15.63 -19.81 -8.89
N CYS A 58 -14.41 -20.32 -9.06
CA CYS A 58 -13.60 -20.06 -10.25
C CYS A 58 -14.08 -20.89 -11.46
N ASN A 59 -13.76 -20.40 -12.67
CA ASN A 59 -14.05 -21.08 -13.94
C ASN A 59 -12.81 -21.67 -14.65
N GLN A 60 -11.60 -21.12 -14.40
CA GLN A 60 -10.40 -21.40 -15.20
C GLN A 60 -9.17 -21.77 -14.34
N SER A 61 -9.29 -22.87 -13.59
CA SER A 61 -8.18 -23.57 -12.93
C SER A 61 -8.58 -25.04 -12.73
N ASP A 62 -7.65 -25.93 -12.40
CA ASP A 62 -7.92 -27.36 -12.09
C ASP A 62 -9.02 -27.59 -11.02
N GLY A 63 -9.32 -26.55 -10.24
CA GLY A 63 -10.46 -26.51 -9.31
C GLY A 63 -11.85 -26.55 -9.96
N GLN A 64 -12.09 -25.88 -11.10
CA GLN A 64 -13.41 -25.64 -11.72
C GLN A 64 -14.59 -25.50 -10.71
N HIS A 65 -14.40 -24.73 -9.63
CA HIS A 65 -15.28 -24.79 -8.47
C HIS A 65 -16.72 -24.35 -8.75
N SER A 66 -16.96 -23.51 -9.76
CA SER A 66 -18.33 -23.20 -10.21
C SER A 66 -19.06 -24.41 -10.80
N VAL A 67 -18.35 -25.23 -11.59
CA VAL A 67 -18.91 -26.44 -12.23
C VAL A 67 -19.12 -27.54 -11.19
N LYS A 68 -18.15 -27.75 -10.29
CA LYS A 68 -18.31 -28.67 -9.14
C LYS A 68 -19.49 -28.28 -8.25
N HIS A 69 -19.71 -26.99 -8.03
CA HIS A 69 -20.87 -26.49 -7.30
C HIS A 69 -22.20 -26.81 -8.01
N PHE A 70 -22.29 -26.66 -9.34
CA PHE A 70 -23.47 -27.06 -10.11
C PHE A 70 -23.72 -28.59 -10.06
N GLN A 71 -22.66 -29.40 -10.09
CA GLN A 71 -22.74 -30.87 -10.07
C GLN A 71 -22.99 -31.48 -8.68
N ALA A 72 -22.84 -30.71 -7.60
CA ALA A 72 -23.09 -31.18 -6.24
C ALA A 72 -24.59 -31.43 -5.99
N ALA A 73 -24.90 -32.36 -5.09
CA ALA A 73 -26.27 -32.70 -4.74
C ALA A 73 -26.94 -31.58 -3.91
N HIS A 74 -27.77 -30.77 -4.58
CA HIS A 74 -28.61 -29.74 -3.95
C HIS A 74 -30.09 -30.15 -3.97
N SER A 75 -30.88 -29.59 -3.06
CA SER A 75 -32.34 -29.75 -3.06
C SER A 75 -33.06 -28.95 -4.16
N GLU A 76 -32.37 -28.00 -4.78
CA GLU A 76 -32.88 -27.08 -5.82
C GLU A 76 -31.83 -26.85 -6.92
N PRO A 77 -32.22 -26.52 -8.16
CA PRO A 77 -31.27 -26.41 -9.28
C PRO A 77 -30.38 -25.15 -9.19
N HIS A 78 -29.06 -25.36 -9.07
CA HIS A 78 -28.04 -24.29 -9.01
C HIS A 78 -27.39 -24.03 -10.39
N CYS A 79 -28.19 -23.93 -11.45
CA CYS A 79 -27.69 -23.98 -12.83
C CYS A 79 -27.36 -22.62 -13.49
N ILE A 80 -27.71 -21.48 -12.87
CA ILE A 80 -27.44 -20.14 -13.42
C ILE A 80 -26.36 -19.43 -12.61
N VAL A 81 -25.36 -18.91 -13.32
CA VAL A 81 -24.23 -18.14 -12.75
C VAL A 81 -24.04 -16.82 -13.49
N ILE A 82 -23.33 -15.87 -12.87
CA ILE A 82 -22.88 -14.62 -13.50
C ILE A 82 -21.39 -14.41 -13.29
N SER A 83 -20.67 -14.04 -14.35
CA SER A 83 -19.27 -13.62 -14.28
C SER A 83 -19.15 -12.24 -13.63
N LEU A 84 -18.39 -12.14 -12.54
CA LEU A 84 -18.15 -10.89 -11.83
C LEU A 84 -17.13 -9.97 -12.54
N SER A 85 -16.47 -10.46 -13.58
CA SER A 85 -15.57 -9.68 -14.44
C SER A 85 -16.27 -9.15 -15.70
N THR A 86 -17.01 -10.01 -16.41
CA THR A 86 -17.64 -9.68 -17.71
C THR A 86 -19.13 -9.32 -17.62
N TRP A 87 -19.78 -9.57 -16.47
CA TRP A 87 -21.23 -9.43 -16.26
C TRP A 87 -22.11 -10.32 -17.16
N LYS A 88 -21.52 -11.28 -17.85
CA LYS A 88 -22.23 -12.29 -18.64
C LYS A 88 -22.92 -13.30 -17.72
N VAL A 89 -24.17 -13.63 -18.03
CA VAL A 89 -24.96 -14.64 -17.32
C VAL A 89 -24.90 -15.94 -18.11
N TRP A 90 -24.56 -17.06 -17.46
CA TRP A 90 -24.41 -18.37 -18.09
C TRP A 90 -25.35 -19.39 -17.43
N CYS A 91 -25.87 -20.31 -18.24
CA CYS A 91 -26.69 -21.43 -17.77
C CYS A 91 -25.96 -22.76 -18.03
N HIS A 92 -25.48 -23.44 -16.97
CA HIS A 92 -24.79 -24.73 -17.11
C HIS A 92 -25.73 -25.84 -17.65
N GLU A 93 -27.03 -25.77 -17.34
CA GLU A 93 -28.05 -26.73 -17.82
C GLU A 93 -28.38 -26.58 -19.31
N CYS A 94 -28.27 -25.36 -19.85
CA CYS A 94 -28.54 -25.08 -21.27
C CYS A 94 -27.27 -24.95 -22.11
N ASN A 95 -26.10 -24.85 -21.46
CA ASN A 95 -24.81 -24.56 -22.06
C ASN A 95 -24.79 -23.31 -22.98
N GLU A 96 -25.52 -22.26 -22.55
CA GLU A 96 -25.75 -21.03 -23.32
C GLU A 96 -25.57 -19.77 -22.45
N GLU A 97 -25.14 -18.67 -23.09
CA GLU A 97 -25.13 -17.33 -22.52
C GLU A 97 -26.54 -16.72 -22.52
N LEU A 98 -27.06 -16.37 -21.35
CA LEU A 98 -28.37 -15.76 -21.20
C LEU A 98 -28.27 -14.23 -21.37
N SER A 99 -28.90 -13.69 -22.41
CA SER A 99 -28.88 -12.24 -22.65
C SER A 99 -29.56 -11.47 -21.50
N THR A 100 -28.89 -10.46 -20.96
CA THR A 100 -29.42 -9.59 -19.89
C THR A 100 -30.61 -8.74 -20.34
N HIS A 101 -30.81 -8.60 -21.65
CA HIS A 101 -31.90 -7.84 -22.26
C HIS A 101 -33.24 -8.61 -22.41
N CYS A 102 -33.26 -9.94 -22.22
CA CYS A 102 -34.48 -10.73 -22.45
C CYS A 102 -35.42 -10.83 -21.22
N ASN A 103 -36.19 -9.75 -20.99
CA ASN A 103 -37.54 -9.76 -20.38
C ASN A 103 -37.80 -10.63 -19.13
N LYS A 104 -36.80 -10.81 -18.25
CA LYS A 104 -36.91 -11.48 -16.95
C LYS A 104 -36.57 -10.49 -15.84
N LYS A 105 -37.59 -9.88 -15.23
CA LYS A 105 -37.44 -8.84 -14.18
C LYS A 105 -36.42 -9.23 -13.09
N ALA A 106 -36.44 -10.48 -12.62
CA ALA A 106 -35.52 -10.98 -11.59
C ALA A 106 -34.03 -10.95 -12.01
N LEU A 107 -33.69 -11.38 -13.24
CA LEU A 107 -32.30 -11.35 -13.71
C LEU A 107 -31.80 -9.91 -13.89
N ALA A 108 -32.59 -9.05 -14.53
CA ALA A 108 -32.21 -7.64 -14.71
C ALA A 108 -32.04 -6.92 -13.35
N GLN A 109 -32.94 -7.16 -12.40
CA GLN A 109 -32.82 -6.64 -11.03
C GLN A 109 -31.60 -7.20 -10.29
N MET A 110 -31.22 -8.46 -10.54
CA MET A 110 -30.04 -9.07 -9.95
C MET A 110 -28.75 -8.45 -10.53
N VAL A 111 -28.64 -8.32 -11.85
CA VAL A 111 -27.48 -7.69 -12.50
C VAL A 111 -27.33 -6.23 -12.04
N ASP A 112 -28.41 -5.45 -12.05
CA ASP A 112 -28.41 -4.07 -11.56
C ASP A 112 -28.04 -3.98 -10.06
N PHE A 113 -28.55 -4.90 -9.22
CA PHE A 113 -28.14 -4.99 -7.81
C PHE A 113 -26.66 -5.30 -7.66
N LEU A 114 -26.12 -6.28 -8.38
CA LEU A 114 -24.73 -6.72 -8.27
C LEU A 114 -23.75 -5.67 -8.83
N GLN A 115 -24.10 -5.01 -9.93
CA GLN A 115 -23.36 -3.86 -10.45
C GLN A 115 -23.39 -2.68 -9.47
N LYS A 116 -24.56 -2.36 -8.90
CA LYS A 116 -24.68 -1.35 -7.84
C LYS A 116 -23.93 -1.75 -6.58
N HIS A 117 -23.88 -3.03 -6.20
CA HIS A 117 -23.10 -3.51 -5.05
C HIS A 117 -21.59 -3.38 -5.32
N SER A 118 -21.13 -3.76 -6.52
CA SER A 118 -19.76 -3.54 -6.99
C SER A 118 -19.36 -2.04 -7.04
N ALA A 119 -20.33 -1.13 -7.18
CA ALA A 119 -20.14 0.32 -7.14
C ALA A 119 -20.42 0.99 -5.76
N LYS A 120 -21.13 0.32 -4.85
CA LYS A 120 -21.56 0.82 -3.52
C LYS A 120 -20.93 0.09 -2.34
N ALA A 121 -19.96 -0.79 -2.57
CA ALA A 121 -19.13 -1.34 -1.51
C ALA A 121 -17.96 -0.40 -1.15
N PRO A 122 -18.22 0.71 -0.45
CA PRO A 122 -17.28 1.16 0.57
C PRO A 122 -17.93 1.51 1.92
N SER A 123 -17.12 1.36 2.98
CA SER A 123 -17.30 1.89 4.35
C SER A 123 -18.60 1.59 5.11
N GLY A 124 -18.49 0.76 6.15
CA GLY A 124 -19.41 0.78 7.28
C GLY A 124 -19.04 1.89 8.29
N SER A 125 -20.04 2.71 8.64
CA SER A 125 -20.02 3.79 9.64
C SER A 125 -19.18 5.04 9.33
N SER A 126 -19.71 6.20 9.74
CA SER A 126 -19.40 7.52 9.17
C SER A 126 -18.69 8.46 10.13
N SER A 127 -17.86 9.36 9.59
CA SER A 127 -17.64 10.69 10.16
C SER A 127 -17.52 11.71 9.02
N LYS A 128 -18.24 12.83 9.14
CA LYS A 128 -18.38 13.84 8.07
C LYS A 128 -17.14 14.73 8.03
N ILE A 129 -16.46 14.78 6.88
CA ILE A 129 -15.40 15.77 6.63
C ILE A 129 -16.05 17.10 6.22
N ILE A 130 -15.58 18.17 6.85
CA ILE A 130 -16.00 19.55 6.58
C ILE A 130 -15.46 19.97 5.21
N LYS A 131 -16.33 20.50 4.36
CA LYS A 131 -15.95 21.02 3.03
C LYS A 131 -15.62 22.50 3.18
N ILE A 132 -14.33 22.86 3.14
CA ILE A 132 -13.90 24.26 3.15
C ILE A 132 -14.43 24.93 1.88
N ARG A 133 -15.07 26.10 2.06
CA ARG A 133 -15.76 26.85 1.01
C ARG A 133 -14.93 28.06 0.62
N GLY A 134 -14.46 28.09 -0.63
CA GLY A 134 -14.04 29.33 -1.29
C GLY A 134 -15.20 29.86 -2.13
N GLU A 135 -15.58 31.11 -1.89
CA GLU A 135 -16.47 31.93 -2.74
C GLU A 135 -15.57 32.60 -3.81
N THR A 136 -15.95 33.03 -5.01
CA THR A 136 -17.24 33.26 -5.70
C THR A 136 -16.93 33.10 -7.23
N GLU A 137 -17.78 33.16 -8.27
CA GLU A 137 -19.17 33.57 -8.46
C GLU A 137 -20.00 32.48 -9.21
N SER A 138 -20.86 32.88 -10.15
CA SER A 138 -21.86 32.07 -10.89
C SER A 138 -21.71 32.17 -12.41
N SER A 139 -21.93 31.06 -13.12
CA SER A 139 -22.50 31.03 -14.49
C SER A 139 -22.99 29.62 -14.84
N ASP A 140 -24.03 29.53 -15.66
CA ASP A 140 -24.84 28.32 -15.83
C ASP A 140 -24.24 27.18 -16.67
N LEU A 141 -24.70 25.98 -16.31
CA LEU A 141 -24.92 24.78 -17.15
C LEU A 141 -24.33 24.75 -18.56
N ILE A 142 -23.40 23.81 -18.81
CA ILE A 142 -23.49 22.89 -19.96
C ILE A 142 -22.86 21.53 -19.63
N LYS A 143 -23.47 20.49 -20.20
CA LYS A 143 -23.26 19.08 -19.90
C LYS A 143 -22.15 18.51 -20.81
N GLY A 144 -20.96 18.25 -20.26
CA GLY A 144 -19.83 17.74 -21.04
C GLY A 144 -18.88 16.85 -20.24
N ARG A 145 -19.17 15.55 -20.12
CA ARG A 145 -18.18 14.57 -19.63
C ARG A 145 -17.22 14.23 -20.77
N ILE A 146 -16.12 14.97 -20.86
CA ILE A 146 -14.92 14.48 -21.56
C ILE A 146 -14.38 13.32 -20.72
N PRO A 147 -14.18 12.11 -21.28
CA PRO A 147 -13.52 11.03 -20.57
C PRO A 147 -12.02 11.34 -20.49
N VAL A 148 -11.60 12.01 -19.41
CA VAL A 148 -10.18 12.04 -19.05
C VAL A 148 -9.77 10.60 -18.74
N SER A 149 -8.98 10.01 -19.64
CA SER A 149 -8.38 8.70 -19.46
C SER A 149 -7.35 8.78 -18.33
N SER A 150 -7.82 8.64 -17.09
CA SER A 150 -6.98 8.50 -15.92
C SER A 150 -6.42 7.08 -15.88
N THR A 151 -5.30 6.86 -16.55
CA THR A 151 -4.45 5.67 -16.46
C THR A 151 -3.78 5.48 -15.08
N LEU A 152 -4.13 6.30 -14.09
CA LEU A 152 -3.66 6.18 -12.72
C LEU A 152 -4.26 4.94 -12.06
N VAL A 153 -3.40 4.07 -11.53
CA VAL A 153 -3.78 2.96 -10.66
C VAL A 153 -4.55 3.52 -9.46
N PRO A 154 -5.77 3.06 -9.16
CA PRO A 154 -6.55 3.60 -8.06
C PRO A 154 -5.86 3.31 -6.72
N VAL A 155 -5.54 4.38 -5.98
CA VAL A 155 -4.86 4.29 -4.67
C VAL A 155 -5.73 3.50 -3.69
N LYS A 156 -5.13 2.47 -3.07
CA LYS A 156 -5.82 1.60 -2.11
C LYS A 156 -6.00 2.29 -0.76
N GLY A 157 -7.13 2.08 -0.11
CA GLY A 157 -7.33 2.49 1.28
C GLY A 157 -6.48 1.67 2.26
N LEU A 158 -6.33 2.15 3.49
CA LEU A 158 -5.69 1.40 4.58
C LEU A 158 -6.70 1.11 5.69
N SER A 159 -6.70 -0.13 6.18
CA SER A 159 -7.50 -0.54 7.33
C SER A 159 -6.92 0.06 8.61
N ASN A 160 -7.74 0.74 9.40
CA ASN A 160 -7.35 1.12 10.76
C ASN A 160 -7.28 -0.12 11.65
N LEU A 161 -6.25 -0.20 12.49
CA LEU A 161 -6.01 -1.30 13.43
C LEU A 161 -6.37 -0.91 14.87
N GLY A 162 -7.15 0.16 15.04
CA GLY A 162 -7.33 0.93 16.26
C GLY A 162 -7.16 2.42 15.93
N ASN A 163 -6.54 3.20 16.82
CA ASN A 163 -6.22 4.61 16.59
C ASN A 163 -5.01 4.83 15.65
N THR A 164 -4.87 4.02 14.60
CA THR A 164 -3.70 4.04 13.68
C THR A 164 -3.84 5.01 12.51
N CYS A 165 -4.69 6.04 12.63
CA CYS A 165 -4.89 7.03 11.57
C CYS A 165 -3.61 7.85 11.29
N PHE A 166 -2.86 8.21 12.33
CA PHE A 166 -1.56 8.90 12.24
C PHE A 166 -0.56 8.09 11.39
N PHE A 167 -0.56 6.76 11.56
CA PHE A 167 0.26 5.83 10.79
C PHE A 167 -0.24 5.66 9.35
N ASN A 168 -1.54 5.48 9.17
CA ASN A 168 -2.14 5.32 7.84
C ASN A 168 -1.95 6.57 6.96
N ALA A 169 -1.98 7.77 7.53
CA ALA A 169 -1.68 9.01 6.80
C ALA A 169 -0.24 9.04 6.27
N VAL A 170 0.75 8.72 7.11
CA VAL A 170 2.17 8.65 6.71
C VAL A 170 2.39 7.57 5.65
N MET A 171 1.78 6.40 5.80
CA MET A 171 1.94 5.30 4.85
C MET A 171 1.37 5.63 3.46
N GLN A 172 0.25 6.36 3.37
CA GLN A 172 -0.29 6.81 2.09
C GLN A 172 0.67 7.79 1.37
N ASN A 173 1.25 8.74 2.10
CA ASN A 173 2.21 9.69 1.54
C ASN A 173 3.49 8.98 1.05
N LEU A 174 4.04 8.06 1.84
CA LEU A 174 5.20 7.26 1.43
C LEU A 174 4.88 6.33 0.25
N ALA A 175 3.69 5.75 0.20
CA ALA A 175 3.25 4.91 -0.93
C ALA A 175 3.12 5.66 -2.26
N GLN A 176 2.88 6.98 -2.22
CA GLN A 176 2.86 7.84 -3.41
C GLN A 176 4.25 8.44 -3.76
N THR A 177 5.27 8.23 -2.92
CA THR A 177 6.63 8.74 -3.16
C THR A 177 7.33 7.87 -4.21
N HIS A 178 7.38 8.33 -5.46
CA HIS A 178 7.90 7.54 -6.59
C HIS A 178 9.37 7.08 -6.41
N LEU A 179 10.26 7.96 -5.93
CA LEU A 179 11.67 7.58 -5.68
C LEU A 179 11.83 6.48 -4.62
N MET A 180 11.00 6.50 -3.56
CA MET A 180 10.96 5.46 -2.53
C MET A 180 10.52 4.12 -3.13
N ASN A 181 9.48 4.16 -3.95
CA ASN A 181 8.93 3.02 -4.66
C ASN A 181 9.93 2.36 -5.62
N ASP A 182 10.73 3.15 -6.34
CA ASP A 182 11.70 2.64 -7.30
C ASP A 182 12.92 2.05 -6.57
N LEU A 183 13.51 2.83 -5.65
CA LEU A 183 14.68 2.41 -4.88
C LEU A 183 14.40 1.18 -4.01
N ILE A 184 13.24 1.09 -3.36
CA ILE A 184 12.87 -0.12 -2.59
C ILE A 184 12.64 -1.33 -3.51
N THR A 185 12.22 -1.16 -4.77
CA THR A 185 12.11 -2.28 -5.72
C THR A 185 13.48 -2.82 -6.14
N GLU A 186 14.54 -1.99 -6.09
CA GLU A 186 15.93 -2.44 -6.28
C GLU A 186 16.47 -3.28 -5.09
N ILE A 187 15.83 -3.19 -3.92
CA ILE A 187 16.18 -3.96 -2.70
C ILE A 187 15.60 -5.40 -2.79
N LYS A 188 16.11 -6.19 -3.73
CA LYS A 188 15.69 -7.57 -3.97
C LYS A 188 15.99 -8.48 -2.77
N GLU A 189 15.08 -9.40 -2.48
CA GLU A 189 15.23 -10.44 -1.45
C GLU A 189 16.48 -11.32 -1.68
N LYS A 190 16.79 -11.64 -2.95
CA LYS A 190 17.92 -12.50 -3.37
C LYS A 190 19.28 -11.78 -3.46
N GLY A 191 19.39 -10.58 -2.87
CA GLY A 191 20.64 -9.82 -2.75
C GLY A 191 20.83 -8.79 -3.86
N SER A 192 21.03 -7.54 -3.46
CA SER A 192 21.30 -6.40 -4.35
C SER A 192 22.80 -6.12 -4.40
N LYS A 193 23.32 -5.75 -5.58
CA LYS A 193 24.72 -5.32 -5.73
C LYS A 193 24.80 -3.82 -5.54
N LEU A 194 25.65 -3.36 -4.63
CA LEU A 194 25.96 -1.94 -4.42
C LEU A 194 27.40 -1.69 -4.89
N LYS A 195 27.58 -0.71 -5.79
CA LYS A 195 28.90 -0.19 -6.17
C LYS A 195 29.22 1.02 -5.32
N ILE A 196 30.25 0.91 -4.49
CA ILE A 196 30.79 1.98 -3.67
C ILE A 196 31.98 2.55 -4.43
N CYS A 197 31.90 3.81 -4.85
CA CYS A 197 33.01 4.56 -5.43
C CYS A 197 33.57 5.49 -4.35
N PRO A 198 34.78 5.23 -3.80
CA PRO A 198 35.40 6.12 -2.83
C PRO A 198 35.74 7.49 -3.43
N SER A 199 35.89 8.52 -2.59
CA SER A 199 36.42 9.82 -3.02
C SER A 199 37.86 9.66 -3.54
N ALA A 200 38.23 10.41 -4.58
CA ALA A 200 39.56 10.38 -5.19
C ALA A 200 40.69 10.59 -4.16
N GLU A 201 40.44 11.37 -3.10
CA GLU A 201 41.35 11.59 -1.97
C GLU A 201 41.76 10.31 -1.22
N THR A 202 40.96 9.25 -1.30
CA THR A 202 41.19 8.01 -0.53
C THR A 202 42.11 7.02 -1.25
N ASN A 203 42.38 7.18 -2.55
CA ASN A 203 43.17 6.27 -3.38
C ASN A 203 42.71 4.80 -3.29
N LEU A 204 41.40 4.57 -3.24
CA LEU A 204 40.78 3.24 -3.19
C LEU A 204 39.97 2.97 -4.46
N ASP A 205 40.07 1.75 -4.98
CA ASP A 205 39.31 1.30 -6.15
C ASP A 205 37.79 1.20 -5.88
N PRO A 206 36.94 1.24 -6.92
CA PRO A 206 35.50 1.02 -6.74
C PRO A 206 35.18 -0.41 -6.29
N LEU A 207 34.55 -0.56 -5.13
CA LEU A 207 34.17 -1.85 -4.55
C LEU A 207 32.72 -2.20 -4.90
N VAL A 208 32.48 -3.41 -5.41
CA VAL A 208 31.13 -3.95 -5.64
C VAL A 208 30.81 -4.98 -4.56
N VAL A 209 29.90 -4.63 -3.64
CA VAL A 209 29.45 -5.52 -2.56
C VAL A 209 28.11 -6.16 -2.90
N THR A 210 27.90 -7.40 -2.46
CA THR A 210 26.57 -8.04 -2.49
C THR A 210 25.93 -7.91 -1.12
N LEU A 211 24.85 -7.16 -1.05
CA LEU A 211 24.13 -6.90 0.20
C LEU A 211 23.28 -8.12 0.61
N PRO A 212 23.24 -8.48 1.91
CA PRO A 212 22.32 -9.50 2.41
C PRO A 212 20.86 -9.03 2.29
N SER A 213 19.88 -9.91 2.51
CA SER A 213 18.45 -9.58 2.50
C SER A 213 18.11 -8.48 3.55
N PRO A 214 17.00 -7.73 3.39
CA PRO A 214 16.71 -6.60 4.27
C PRO A 214 16.37 -7.06 5.69
N GLU A 215 16.61 -6.21 6.69
CA GLU A 215 16.06 -6.43 8.03
C GLU A 215 14.50 -6.34 8.02
N PRO A 216 13.81 -6.79 9.09
CA PRO A 216 12.36 -7.00 9.04
C PRO A 216 11.50 -5.75 8.79
N LEU A 217 11.90 -4.55 9.22
CA LEU A 217 11.10 -3.34 8.98
C LEU A 217 11.16 -2.93 7.51
N THR A 218 12.36 -2.88 6.94
CA THR A 218 12.59 -2.56 5.53
C THR A 218 11.93 -3.59 4.61
N SER A 219 11.98 -4.87 4.99
CA SER A 219 11.26 -5.95 4.30
C SER A 219 9.74 -5.77 4.36
N ALA A 220 9.20 -5.39 5.52
CA ALA A 220 7.76 -5.12 5.65
C ALA A 220 7.33 -3.86 4.88
N MET A 221 8.20 -2.86 4.73
CA MET A 221 7.97 -1.68 3.89
C MET A 221 7.94 -2.07 2.40
N PHE A 222 8.90 -2.89 1.93
CA PHE A 222 8.89 -3.45 0.58
C PHE A 222 7.56 -4.17 0.26
N LEU A 223 7.15 -5.11 1.12
CA LEU A 223 5.90 -5.85 0.95
C LEU A 223 4.68 -4.91 0.96
N PHE A 224 4.66 -3.92 1.84
CA PHE A 224 3.60 -2.92 1.91
C PHE A 224 3.48 -2.11 0.60
N LEU A 225 4.60 -1.58 0.08
CA LEU A 225 4.63 -0.81 -1.16
C LEU A 225 4.28 -1.68 -2.38
N HIS A 226 4.71 -2.94 -2.41
CA HIS A 226 4.30 -3.89 -3.43
C HIS A 226 2.78 -4.11 -3.41
N SER A 227 2.21 -4.41 -2.24
CA SER A 227 0.76 -4.55 -2.10
C SER A 227 0.00 -3.28 -2.48
N MET A 228 0.52 -2.07 -2.19
CA MET A 228 -0.11 -0.81 -2.63
C MET A 228 -0.21 -0.69 -4.15
N LYS A 229 0.76 -1.24 -4.90
CA LYS A 229 0.80 -1.24 -6.38
C LYS A 229 -0.01 -2.37 -7.04
N GLU A 230 -0.14 -3.53 -6.39
CA GLU A 230 -0.83 -4.71 -6.96
C GLU A 230 -2.26 -4.41 -7.42
N ALA A 231 -2.71 -4.98 -8.53
CA ALA A 231 -4.11 -4.88 -8.94
C ALA A 231 -5.01 -5.67 -7.96
N GLY A 232 -5.83 -4.96 -7.17
CA GLY A 232 -6.73 -5.59 -6.18
C GLY A 232 -7.77 -4.63 -5.64
N LYS A 233 -8.95 -5.16 -5.27
CA LYS A 233 -10.06 -4.38 -4.70
C LYS A 233 -10.02 -4.43 -3.17
N GLY A 234 -10.23 -3.28 -2.52
CA GLY A 234 -10.35 -3.17 -1.07
C GLY A 234 -9.12 -2.60 -0.37
N PRO A 235 -9.22 -2.32 0.95
CA PRO A 235 -8.15 -1.72 1.73
C PRO A 235 -7.06 -2.74 2.12
N ILE A 236 -5.82 -2.27 2.20
CA ILE A 236 -4.69 -3.04 2.72
C ILE A 236 -4.67 -2.98 4.25
N SER A 237 -4.32 -4.09 4.88
CA SER A 237 -4.04 -4.13 6.32
C SER A 237 -2.52 -4.00 6.54
N PRO A 238 -2.01 -2.84 7.01
CA PRO A 238 -0.57 -2.64 7.18
C PRO A 238 -0.04 -3.26 8.50
N LYS A 239 -0.73 -4.27 9.04
CA LYS A 239 -0.46 -4.88 10.36
C LYS A 239 0.96 -5.42 10.49
N ILE A 240 1.53 -5.97 9.41
CA ILE A 240 2.91 -6.47 9.42
C ILE A 240 3.89 -5.31 9.63
N LEU A 241 3.79 -4.25 8.81
CA LEU A 241 4.64 -3.07 8.91
C LEU A 241 4.46 -2.34 10.25
N PHE A 242 3.22 -2.15 10.71
CA PHE A 242 2.93 -1.55 12.01
C PHE A 242 3.53 -2.35 13.18
N ASN A 243 3.49 -3.70 13.12
CA ASN A 243 4.11 -4.55 14.12
C ASN A 243 5.65 -4.47 14.11
N GLN A 244 6.29 -4.33 12.95
CA GLN A 244 7.73 -4.11 12.86
C GLN A 244 8.11 -2.73 13.41
N MET A 245 7.32 -1.71 13.10
CA MET A 245 7.49 -0.38 13.65
C MET A 245 7.40 -0.36 15.19
N CYS A 246 6.38 -1.03 15.75
CA CYS A 246 6.21 -1.16 17.21
C CYS A 246 7.33 -1.97 17.91
N GLN A 247 8.10 -2.80 17.18
CA GLN A 247 9.27 -3.48 17.74
C GLN A 247 10.49 -2.54 17.83
N LYS A 248 10.64 -1.61 16.89
CA LYS A 248 11.73 -0.63 16.87
C LYS A 248 11.42 0.57 17.80
N ALA A 249 10.14 0.97 17.88
CA ALA A 249 9.65 2.05 18.71
C ALA A 249 8.40 1.63 19.51
N PRO A 250 8.56 1.04 20.71
CA PRO A 250 7.45 0.50 21.52
C PRO A 250 6.37 1.52 21.93
N ARG A 251 6.67 2.83 21.93
CA ARG A 251 5.73 3.93 22.22
C ARG A 251 4.44 3.83 21.37
N PHE A 252 4.56 3.45 20.10
CA PHE A 252 3.42 3.38 19.17
C PHE A 252 2.49 2.18 19.41
N LYS A 253 2.88 1.19 20.24
CA LYS A 253 2.10 -0.04 20.48
C LYS A 253 0.83 0.19 21.30
N GLY A 254 0.74 1.29 22.05
CA GLY A 254 -0.33 1.53 23.04
C GLY A 254 -1.73 1.82 22.46
N TYR A 255 -1.91 1.84 21.14
CA TYR A 255 -3.15 2.27 20.45
C TYR A 255 -3.67 3.63 20.91
N GLN A 256 -2.80 4.50 21.41
CA GLN A 256 -3.09 5.90 21.69
C GLN A 256 -3.04 6.70 20.39
N GLN A 257 -3.60 7.92 20.39
CA GLN A 257 -3.28 8.90 19.36
C GLN A 257 -1.82 9.33 19.52
N GLN A 258 -1.15 9.60 18.41
CA GLN A 258 0.29 9.87 18.31
C GLN A 258 0.54 10.84 17.15
N ASP A 259 1.69 11.49 17.15
CA ASP A 259 2.05 12.43 16.09
C ASP A 259 2.52 11.70 14.82
N SER A 260 2.04 12.15 13.66
CA SER A 260 2.44 11.60 12.35
C SER A 260 3.87 11.97 11.94
N GLN A 261 4.36 13.16 12.32
CA GLN A 261 5.74 13.61 12.06
C GLN A 261 6.71 12.83 12.95
N GLU A 262 6.41 12.65 14.24
CA GLU A 262 7.21 11.82 15.15
C GLU A 262 7.33 10.38 14.62
N LEU A 263 6.21 9.77 14.21
CA LEU A 263 6.20 8.45 13.59
C LEU A 263 7.04 8.40 12.31
N LEU A 264 6.91 9.38 11.41
CA LEU A 264 7.66 9.43 10.16
C LEU A 264 9.16 9.44 10.43
N HIS A 265 9.63 10.26 11.39
CA HIS A 265 11.04 10.36 11.73
C HIS A 265 11.57 9.02 12.27
N TYR A 266 10.89 8.42 13.26
CA TYR A 266 11.28 7.10 13.76
C TYR A 266 11.29 6.01 12.68
N LEU A 267 10.39 6.07 11.70
CA LEU A 267 10.29 5.09 10.62
C LEU A 267 11.46 5.23 9.62
N LEU A 268 11.74 6.47 9.19
CA LEU A 268 12.87 6.77 8.31
C LEU A 268 14.20 6.43 9.00
N ASP A 269 14.38 6.79 10.26
CA ASP A 269 15.58 6.46 11.03
C ASP A 269 15.75 4.95 11.24
N ALA A 270 14.67 4.22 11.54
CA ALA A 270 14.76 2.78 11.71
C ALA A 270 15.14 2.08 10.39
N MET A 271 14.58 2.49 9.25
CA MET A 271 15.00 1.99 7.92
C MET A 271 16.44 2.41 7.57
N ARG A 272 16.83 3.65 7.85
CA ARG A 272 18.20 4.15 7.67
C ARG A 272 19.21 3.30 8.45
N VAL A 273 18.90 2.94 9.69
CA VAL A 273 19.75 2.10 10.56
C VAL A 273 19.85 0.67 10.03
N GLU A 274 18.74 0.08 9.58
CA GLU A 274 18.72 -1.24 8.95
C GLU A 274 19.57 -1.27 7.67
N GLU A 275 19.40 -0.30 6.78
CA GLU A 275 20.19 -0.22 5.54
C GLU A 275 21.68 0.06 5.82
N THR A 276 21.99 0.93 6.79
CA THR A 276 23.36 1.18 7.24
C THR A 276 24.05 -0.10 7.73
N LYS A 277 23.35 -0.96 8.47
CA LYS A 277 23.86 -2.27 8.90
C LYS A 277 24.02 -3.22 7.71
N ARG A 278 23.02 -3.29 6.82
CA ARG A 278 23.05 -4.11 5.60
C ARG A 278 24.26 -3.79 4.72
N ILE A 279 24.55 -2.49 4.51
CA ILE A 279 25.71 -2.00 3.75
C ILE A 279 27.02 -2.40 4.45
N LYS A 280 27.16 -2.14 5.75
CA LYS A 280 28.35 -2.53 6.52
C LYS A 280 28.60 -4.04 6.51
N ALA A 281 27.54 -4.86 6.62
CA ALA A 281 27.64 -6.31 6.51
C ALA A 281 28.08 -6.77 5.12
N GLY A 282 27.58 -6.14 4.05
CA GLY A 282 28.03 -6.39 2.68
C GLY A 282 29.52 -6.07 2.45
N ILE A 283 30.00 -4.96 3.03
CA ILE A 283 31.42 -4.58 3.02
C ILE A 283 32.25 -5.61 3.80
N LEU A 284 31.91 -5.91 5.05
CA LEU A 284 32.64 -6.89 5.86
C LEU A 284 32.74 -8.25 5.16
N LYS A 285 31.66 -8.71 4.50
CA LYS A 285 31.67 -9.95 3.72
C LYS A 285 32.62 -9.90 2.53
N ALA A 286 32.77 -8.76 1.85
CA ALA A 286 33.73 -8.59 0.75
C ALA A 286 35.20 -8.68 1.24
N PHE A 287 35.46 -8.35 2.51
CA PHE A 287 36.75 -8.50 3.18
C PHE A 287 36.89 -9.82 3.97
N ASN A 288 36.11 -10.86 3.63
CA ASN A 288 36.10 -12.17 4.29
C ASN A 288 35.71 -12.17 5.78
N ASN A 289 34.84 -11.24 6.19
CA ASN A 289 34.38 -11.05 7.58
C ASN A 289 35.54 -10.87 8.58
N PRO A 290 36.36 -9.82 8.43
CA PRO A 290 37.56 -9.63 9.23
C PRO A 290 37.18 -9.30 10.68
N THR A 291 37.84 -9.94 11.64
CA THR A 291 37.66 -9.71 13.09
C THR A 291 38.78 -8.80 13.61
N GLU A 292 38.63 -8.18 14.78
CA GLU A 292 39.69 -7.32 15.37
C GLU A 292 41.06 -8.03 15.50
N LYS A 293 41.05 -9.36 15.65
CA LYS A 293 42.25 -10.20 15.78
C LYS A 293 42.80 -10.73 14.44
N THR A 294 41.99 -10.73 13.38
CA THR A 294 42.38 -11.24 12.04
C THR A 294 42.54 -10.14 10.99
N ALA A 295 42.06 -8.93 11.27
CA ALA A 295 42.20 -7.76 10.41
C ALA A 295 43.56 -7.07 10.64
N ASP A 296 44.36 -6.98 9.58
CA ASP A 296 45.48 -6.06 9.51
C ASP A 296 44.99 -4.60 9.47
N ASP A 297 45.90 -3.66 9.73
CA ASP A 297 45.52 -2.25 9.86
C ASP A 297 45.11 -1.60 8.53
N ASP A 298 45.56 -2.13 7.38
CA ASP A 298 45.08 -1.65 6.08
C ASP A 298 43.66 -2.14 5.81
N THR A 299 43.32 -3.42 6.03
CA THR A 299 41.93 -3.89 5.95
C THR A 299 41.01 -3.08 6.87
N LYS A 300 41.42 -2.78 8.11
CA LYS A 300 40.64 -1.92 9.03
C LYS A 300 40.43 -0.51 8.44
N ARG A 301 41.47 0.09 7.85
CA ARG A 301 41.40 1.41 7.20
C ARG A 301 40.47 1.38 5.98
N GLN A 302 40.59 0.38 5.12
CA GLN A 302 39.77 0.20 3.93
C GLN A 302 38.29 -0.01 4.30
N VAL A 303 37.98 -0.94 5.19
CA VAL A 303 36.60 -1.19 5.67
C VAL A 303 35.99 0.08 6.27
N LYS A 304 36.77 0.88 7.01
CA LYS A 304 36.32 2.17 7.55
C LYS A 304 36.04 3.21 6.45
N ALA A 305 36.88 3.28 5.42
CA ALA A 305 36.69 4.18 4.29
C ALA A 305 35.48 3.80 3.43
N TYR A 306 35.39 2.54 2.98
CA TYR A 306 34.22 2.02 2.27
C TYR A 306 32.94 2.11 3.13
N GLY A 307 33.05 1.95 4.46
CA GLY A 307 31.94 2.12 5.39
C GLY A 307 31.43 3.56 5.44
N LYS A 308 32.33 4.56 5.43
CA LYS A 308 31.96 5.99 5.40
C LYS A 308 31.25 6.35 4.09
N GLU A 309 31.80 5.91 2.95
CA GLU A 309 31.26 6.24 1.63
C GLU A 309 30.00 5.43 1.29
N GLY A 310 29.95 4.16 1.70
CA GLY A 310 28.76 3.30 1.54
C GLY A 310 27.54 3.82 2.29
N VAL A 311 27.71 4.39 3.49
CA VAL A 311 26.57 4.96 4.25
C VAL A 311 25.94 6.16 3.53
N LYS A 312 26.70 6.96 2.76
CA LYS A 312 26.13 8.04 1.94
C LYS A 312 25.21 7.55 0.82
N MET A 313 25.29 6.26 0.45
CA MET A 313 24.46 5.65 -0.59
C MET A 313 23.10 5.14 -0.06
N ASN A 314 22.82 5.34 1.24
CA ASN A 314 21.57 4.93 1.87
C ASN A 314 20.35 5.54 1.15
N PHE A 315 19.37 4.70 0.81
CA PHE A 315 18.21 5.15 0.05
C PHE A 315 17.38 6.19 0.82
N VAL A 316 17.32 6.12 2.15
CA VAL A 316 16.60 7.11 2.97
C VAL A 316 17.22 8.49 2.81
N ASP A 317 18.55 8.56 2.88
CA ASP A 317 19.29 9.83 2.75
C ASP A 317 19.17 10.41 1.34
N ARG A 318 19.25 9.56 0.32
CA ARG A 318 19.08 9.95 -1.08
C ARG A 318 17.69 10.48 -1.46
N ILE A 319 16.65 10.18 -0.67
CA ILE A 319 15.27 10.63 -0.93
C ILE A 319 14.91 11.84 -0.05
N PHE A 320 15.28 11.81 1.23
CA PHE A 320 14.72 12.72 2.23
C PHE A 320 15.72 13.69 2.87
N VAL A 321 17.04 13.50 2.73
CA VAL A 321 18.02 14.37 3.39
C VAL A 321 18.35 15.59 2.54
N GLY A 322 18.13 16.78 3.11
CA GLY A 322 18.63 18.06 2.61
C GLY A 322 19.79 18.61 3.46
N GLU A 323 20.40 19.69 3.00
CA GLU A 323 21.43 20.44 3.73
C GLU A 323 20.97 21.90 3.92
N LEU A 324 20.87 22.33 5.18
CA LEU A 324 20.62 23.71 5.56
C LEU A 324 21.97 24.42 5.76
N THR A 325 22.13 25.60 5.18
CA THR A 325 23.32 26.45 5.39
C THR A 325 22.94 27.62 6.28
N ASN A 326 23.23 27.52 7.57
CA ASN A 326 23.06 28.59 8.55
C ASN A 326 24.26 29.55 8.45
N THR A 327 24.00 30.86 8.27
CA THR A 327 25.04 31.88 8.15
C THR A 327 24.79 32.97 9.18
N ILE A 328 25.74 33.16 10.09
CA ILE A 328 25.67 34.12 11.20
C ILE A 328 26.77 35.15 11.01
N MET A 329 26.38 36.41 10.89
CA MET A 329 27.29 37.56 10.79
C MET A 329 27.35 38.28 12.15
N CYS A 330 28.56 38.57 12.63
CA CYS A 330 28.74 39.42 13.80
C CYS A 330 28.58 40.90 13.43
N GLU A 331 27.73 41.64 14.15
CA GLU A 331 27.48 43.06 13.89
C GLU A 331 28.62 43.99 14.33
N GLU A 332 29.54 43.54 15.19
CA GLU A 332 30.67 44.36 15.68
C GLU A 332 31.94 44.24 14.81
N CYS A 333 32.23 43.05 14.29
CA CYS A 333 33.49 42.76 13.57
C CYS A 333 33.28 42.24 12.14
N GLU A 334 32.04 42.24 11.64
CA GLU A 334 31.62 41.76 10.32
C GLU A 334 32.02 40.31 10.00
N HIS A 335 32.48 39.53 10.99
CA HIS A 335 32.87 38.14 10.79
C HIS A 335 31.65 37.28 10.43
N ILE A 336 31.73 36.62 9.27
CA ILE A 336 30.71 35.69 8.79
C ILE A 336 31.14 34.27 9.14
N SER A 337 30.30 33.58 9.91
CA SER A 337 30.42 32.16 10.20
C SER A 337 29.32 31.39 9.47
N THR A 338 29.66 30.25 8.87
CA THR A 338 28.72 29.41 8.12
C THR A 338 28.80 27.97 8.60
N VAL A 339 27.64 27.43 9.01
CA VAL A 339 27.47 26.05 9.48
C VAL A 339 26.51 25.33 8.54
N LYS A 340 26.83 24.07 8.19
CA LYS A 340 25.99 23.21 7.36
C LYS A 340 25.41 22.08 8.19
N GLU A 341 24.10 21.92 8.15
CA GLU A 341 23.35 20.96 8.97
C GLU A 341 22.44 20.12 8.08
N ALA A 342 22.41 18.81 8.29
CA ALA A 342 21.53 17.91 7.55
C ALA A 342 20.13 17.89 8.17
N PHE A 343 19.09 17.94 7.35
CA PHE A 343 17.69 17.86 7.77
C PHE A 343 16.90 16.81 6.97
N ILE A 344 15.78 16.35 7.51
CA ILE A 344 14.85 15.39 6.87
C ILE A 344 13.52 16.07 6.54
N ASP A 345 13.11 17.00 7.40
CA ASP A 345 11.93 17.83 7.32
C ASP A 345 12.28 19.31 7.57
N LEU A 346 11.39 20.21 7.18
CA LEU A 346 11.46 21.62 7.53
C LEU A 346 10.23 21.98 8.36
N SER A 347 10.41 22.13 9.66
CA SER A 347 9.37 22.62 10.57
C SER A 347 9.20 24.13 10.39
N LEU A 348 8.14 24.54 9.68
CA LEU A 348 7.86 25.94 9.37
C LEU A 348 6.92 26.57 10.41
N PRO A 349 7.24 27.76 10.96
CA PRO A 349 6.34 28.45 11.89
C PRO A 349 5.10 28.97 11.16
N ILE A 350 3.92 28.64 11.67
CA ILE A 350 2.67 29.26 11.23
C ILE A 350 2.49 30.56 12.00
N ILE A 351 2.53 31.69 11.28
CA ILE A 351 2.25 33.00 11.87
C ILE A 351 0.74 33.11 12.06
N GLU A 352 0.28 33.00 13.30
CA GLU A 352 -1.11 33.31 13.64
C GLU A 352 -1.32 34.83 13.56
N GLU A 353 -2.04 35.29 12.52
CA GLU A 353 -2.62 36.64 12.53
C GLU A 353 -3.62 36.75 13.68
N ARG A 354 -3.16 37.25 14.83
CA ARG A 354 -4.04 37.65 15.93
C ARG A 354 -4.89 38.81 15.46
N VAL A 355 -6.11 38.52 15.02
CA VAL A 355 -7.21 39.49 14.98
C VAL A 355 -7.31 40.08 16.38
N ARG A 356 -6.87 41.34 16.54
CA ARG A 356 -6.97 42.08 17.80
C ARG A 356 -8.43 42.37 18.11
N THR A 357 -9.12 41.42 18.73
CA THR A 357 -10.31 41.72 19.52
C THR A 357 -9.86 42.61 20.69
N ASN A 358 -10.29 43.87 20.69
CA ASN A 358 -10.04 44.83 21.77
C ASN A 358 -10.88 44.48 23.01
N SER A 359 -10.66 43.31 23.60
CA SER A 359 -11.10 42.99 24.95
C SER A 359 -10.17 43.67 25.95
N ALA A 360 -10.50 44.92 26.29
CA ALA A 360 -9.86 45.65 27.37
C ALA A 360 -10.14 44.96 28.71
N LEU A 361 -9.12 44.35 29.32
CA LEU A 361 -9.14 43.90 30.70
C LEU A 361 -8.93 45.11 31.61
N ILE A 362 -10.03 45.67 32.14
CA ILE A 362 -9.96 46.61 33.25
C ILE A 362 -9.78 45.78 34.52
N VAL A 363 -8.58 45.82 35.08
CA VAL A 363 -8.30 45.34 36.44
C VAL A 363 -8.56 46.52 37.37
N TYR A 364 -9.47 46.33 38.32
CA TYR A 364 -9.60 47.23 39.48
C TYR A 364 -8.61 46.76 40.55
N GLU A 365 -7.86 47.70 41.13
CA GLU A 365 -6.97 47.48 42.29
C GLU A 365 -7.76 47.25 43.58
#